data_AF-A0AAU9Y3U6-F1
#
_entry.id   AF-A0AAU9Y3U6-F1
#
_cell.length_a   1.000
_cell.length_b   1.000
_cell.length_c   1.000
_cell.angle_alpha   90.00
_cell.angle_beta   90.00
_cell.angle_gamma   90.00
#
_symmetry.space_group_name_H-M   'P 1'
#
loop_
_entity.id
_entity.type
_entity.pdbx_description
1 polymer ?
#
loop_
_entity_poly.entity_id
_entity_poly.type
_entity_poly.pdbx_seq_one_letter_code
_entity_poly.pdbx_strand_id
1 'polypeptide(L)'
;IIGKGANGAVFTANWVTVPDAGGKSAAAENVVVKKLLGDDILDKKTFVKEARIIQELKHPNIVKFKESATIPSPLFSSSRPPSV
;
A
#
# COMPACT_ATOMS: atom_id res chain seq x y z
N ILE A 1 -15.10 2.21 -1.14
CA ILE A 1 -14.39 3.52 -1.24
C ILE A 1 -14.95 4.41 -0.13
N ILE A 2 -14.11 5.11 0.62
CA ILE A 2 -14.54 6.06 1.67
C ILE A 2 -14.45 7.52 1.23
N GLY A 3 -13.68 7.82 0.19
CA GLY A 3 -13.60 9.16 -0.38
C GLY A 3 -12.71 9.21 -1.62
N LYS A 4 -12.90 10.25 -2.43
CA LYS A 4 -12.06 10.59 -3.58
C LYS A 4 -11.63 12.05 -3.42
N GLY A 5 -10.32 12.30 -3.52
CA GLY A 5 -9.73 13.62 -3.46
C GLY A 5 -8.89 13.92 -4.69
N ALA A 6 -8.19 15.06 -4.66
CA ALA A 6 -7.30 15.47 -5.75
C ALA A 6 -6.21 14.42 -6.06
N ASN A 7 -5.66 13.80 -5.01
CA ASN A 7 -4.50 12.91 -5.12
C ASN A 7 -4.91 11.41 -5.14
N GLY A 8 -6.10 11.08 -5.63
CA GLY A 8 -6.60 9.71 -5.76
C GLY A 8 -7.78 9.38 -4.84
N ALA A 9 -7.95 8.10 -4.53
CA ALA A 9 -9.08 7.58 -3.77
C ALA A 9 -8.63 6.80 -2.53
N VAL A 10 -9.49 6.79 -1.53
CA VAL A 10 -9.25 6.14 -0.24
C VAL A 10 -10.26 5.01 -0.03
N PHE A 11 -9.79 3.87 0.46
CA PHE A 11 -10.56 2.64 0.63
C PHE A 11 -10.34 2.07 2.03
N THR A 12 -11.34 1.40 2.58
CA THR A 12 -11.15 0.47 3.69
C THR A 12 -10.73 -0.89 3.13
N ALA A 13 -9.83 -1.59 3.82
CA ALA A 13 -9.39 -2.93 3.46
C ALA A 13 -9.10 -3.76 4.71
N ASN A 14 -9.09 -5.08 4.55
CA ASN A 14 -8.64 -6.00 5.58
C ASN A 14 -7.17 -6.35 5.31
N TRP A 15 -6.30 -6.00 6.25
CA TRP A 15 -4.90 -6.41 6.25
C TRP A 15 -4.80 -7.80 6.86
N VAL A 16 -4.46 -8.78 6.01
CA VAL A 16 -4.26 -10.17 6.42
C VAL A 16 -2.76 -10.42 6.50
N THR A 17 -2.27 -10.71 7.70
CA THR A 17 -0.92 -11.25 7.90
C THR A 17 -0.94 -12.75 7.68
N VAL A 18 -0.04 -13.26 6.84
CA VAL A 18 0.17 -14.71 6.72
C VAL A 18 0.55 -15.27 8.09
N PRO A 19 -0.06 -16.38 8.54
CA PRO A 19 0.31 -17.01 9.80
C PRO A 19 1.78 -17.43 9.76
N ASP A 20 2.53 -17.09 10.80
CA ASP A 20 3.84 -17.69 11.04
C ASP A 20 3.69 -19.22 11.12
N ALA A 21 4.78 -19.95 10.87
CA ALA A 21 4.84 -21.42 10.82
C ALA A 21 4.30 -22.15 12.08
N GLY A 22 3.96 -21.41 13.15
CA GLY A 22 3.29 -21.88 14.37
C GLY A 22 1.75 -21.83 14.35
N GLY A 23 1.09 -21.55 13.21
CA GLY A 23 -0.34 -21.81 13.02
C GLY A 23 -1.32 -20.85 13.72
N LYS A 24 -0.85 -19.75 14.32
CA LYS A 24 -1.76 -18.68 14.79
C LYS A 24 -2.07 -17.74 13.63
N SER A 25 -3.24 -17.94 13.01
CA SER A 25 -3.82 -16.98 12.07
C SER A 25 -3.97 -15.64 12.79
N ALA A 26 -3.14 -14.66 12.43
CA ALA A 26 -3.25 -13.33 12.99
C ALA A 26 -4.51 -12.67 12.44
N ALA A 27 -5.33 -12.12 13.34
CA ALA A 27 -6.64 -11.57 13.02
C ALA A 27 -6.54 -10.49 11.94
N ALA A 28 -7.50 -10.48 11.02
CA ALA A 28 -7.57 -9.46 9.98
C ALA A 28 -7.71 -8.07 10.62
N GLU A 29 -6.79 -7.17 10.28
CA GLU A 29 -6.76 -5.80 10.80
C GLU A 29 -7.41 -4.87 9.78
N ASN A 30 -8.41 -4.08 10.20
CA ASN A 30 -9.00 -3.06 9.34
C ASN A 30 -7.99 -1.93 9.10
N VAL A 31 -7.70 -1.65 7.83
CA VAL A 31 -6.77 -0.61 7.40
C VAL A 31 -7.43 0.33 6.38
N VAL A 32 -6.81 1.49 6.21
CA VAL A 32 -7.19 2.48 5.19
C VAL A 32 -6.10 2.55 4.13
N VAL A 33 -6.49 2.42 2.87
CA VAL A 33 -5.58 2.39 1.71
C VAL A 33 -5.87 3.59 0.83
N LYS A 34 -4.84 4.42 0.60
CA LYS A 34 -4.86 5.50 -0.40
C LYS A 34 -4.24 4.98 -1.70
N LYS A 35 -5.01 5.02 -2.79
CA LYS A 35 -4.57 4.63 -4.13
C LYS A 35 -4.52 5.86 -5.03
N LEU A 36 -3.36 6.09 -5.63
CA LEU A 36 -3.22 7.06 -6.70
C LEU A 36 -3.96 6.54 -7.95
N LEU A 37 -4.86 7.35 -8.50
CA LEU A 37 -5.66 6.97 -9.68
C LEU A 37 -5.13 7.59 -10.98
N GLY A 38 -4.21 8.55 -10.89
CA GLY A 38 -3.57 9.20 -12.03
C GLY A 38 -2.15 8.67 -12.27
N ASP A 39 -1.67 8.84 -13.50
CA ASP A 39 -0.33 8.43 -13.91
C ASP A 39 0.70 9.56 -13.96
N ASP A 40 0.30 10.78 -13.55
CA ASP A 40 1.16 11.95 -13.55
C ASP A 40 2.39 11.72 -12.65
N ILE A 41 3.57 12.07 -13.20
CA ILE A 41 4.86 11.88 -12.54
C ILE A 41 4.98 12.79 -11.31
N LEU A 42 4.43 14.00 -11.35
CA LEU A 42 4.40 14.94 -10.22
C LEU A 42 3.54 14.38 -9.08
N ASP A 43 2.39 13.80 -9.41
CA ASP A 43 1.51 13.17 -8.42
C ASP A 43 2.18 11.96 -7.77
N LYS A 44 2.88 11.12 -8.56
CA LYS A 44 3.67 10.00 -8.06
C LYS A 44 4.77 10.46 -7.10
N LYS A 45 5.54 11.50 -7.47
CA LYS A 45 6.59 12.07 -6.59
C LYS A 45 6.01 12.63 -5.30
N THR A 46 4.88 13.33 -5.39
CA THR A 46 4.18 13.90 -4.23
C THR A 46 3.68 12.78 -3.31
N PHE A 47 3.11 11.72 -3.87
CA PHE A 47 2.64 10.55 -3.12
C PHE A 47 3.78 9.83 -2.38
N VAL A 48 4.91 9.61 -3.04
CA VAL A 48 6.10 9.00 -2.40
C VAL A 48 6.65 9.90 -1.28
N LYS A 49 6.67 11.23 -1.49
CA LYS A 49 7.09 12.18 -0.46
C LYS A 49 6.15 12.17 0.75
N GLU A 50 4.85 12.12 0.53
CA GLU A 50 3.84 11.99 1.59
C GLU A 50 4.08 10.73 2.43
N ALA A 51 4.26 9.57 1.78
CA ALA A 51 4.53 8.29 2.44
C ALA A 51 5.82 8.34 3.29
N ARG A 52 6.87 8.97 2.78
CA ARG A 52 8.14 9.13 3.52
C ARG A 52 7.98 9.99 4.77
N ILE A 53 7.31 11.14 4.66
CA ILE A 53 7.11 12.05 5.80
C ILE A 53 6.31 11.33 6.90
N ILE A 54 5.21 10.68 6.54
CA ILE A 54 4.33 10.05 7.52
C ILE A 54 4.95 8.80 8.17
N GLN A 55 5.89 8.14 7.49
CA GLN A 55 6.66 7.01 8.04
C GLN A 55 7.58 7.47 9.20
N GLU A 56 8.11 8.69 9.12
CA GLU A 56 9.00 9.27 10.13
C GLU A 56 8.23 9.83 11.34
N LEU A 57 6.94 10.15 11.18
CA LEU A 57 6.10 10.72 12.22
C LEU A 57 5.43 9.64 13.09
N LYS A 58 5.97 9.40 14.29
CA LYS A 58 5.42 8.45 15.27
C LYS A 58 4.89 9.19 16.50
N HIS A 59 3.57 9.35 16.59
CA HIS A 59 2.92 10.03 17.71
C HIS A 59 1.48 9.50 17.88
N PRO A 60 0.92 9.40 19.12
CA PRO A 60 -0.44 8.90 19.34
C PRO A 60 -1.55 9.68 18.62
N ASN A 61 -1.31 10.97 18.35
CA ASN A 61 -2.28 11.86 17.67
C ASN A 61 -1.98 12.05 16.18
N ILE A 62 -1.05 11.29 15.61
CA ILE A 62 -0.76 11.29 14.18
C ILE A 62 -1.13 9.91 13.64
N VAL A 63 -1.74 9.88 12.46
CA VAL A 63 -2.11 8.62 11.82
C VAL A 63 -0.88 7.73 11.62
N LYS A 64 -1.00 6.46 12.01
CA LYS A 64 0.10 5.50 11.90
C LYS A 64 0.20 5.03 10.45
N PHE A 65 1.33 5.32 9.83
CA PHE A 65 1.67 4.72 8.54
C PHE A 65 2.07 3.26 8.73
N LYS A 66 1.54 2.39 7.85
CA LYS A 66 1.85 0.96 7.86
C LYS A 66 2.87 0.65 6.77
N GLU A 67 2.43 0.63 5.52
CA GLU A 67 3.27 0.35 4.35
C GLU A 67 2.75 1.06 3.10
N SER A 68 3.62 1.19 2.09
CA SER A 68 3.28 1.58 0.72
C SER A 68 3.67 0.47 -0.23
N ALA A 69 2.80 0.15 -1.18
CA ALA A 69 3.08 -0.82 -2.24
C ALA A 69 2.99 -0.15 -3.61
N THR A 70 3.96 -0.46 -4.47
CA THR A 70 3.85 -0.19 -5.90
C THR A 70 3.17 -1.39 -6.55
N ILE A 71 2.02 -1.17 -7.18
CA ILE A 71 1.39 -2.23 -7.97
C ILE A 71 2.24 -2.38 -9.24
N PRO A 72 2.89 -3.53 -9.49
CA PRO A 72 3.59 -3.74 -10.74
C PRO A 72 2.59 -3.65 -11.89
N SER A 73 2.93 -2.87 -12.92
CA SER A 73 2.16 -2.84 -14.16
C SER A 73 2.06 -4.27 -14.73
N PRO A 74 0.88 -4.73 -15.22
CA PRO A 74 0.72 -6.09 -15.77
C PRO A 74 1.55 -6.36 -17.04
N LEU A 75 2.35 -5.40 -17.51
CA LEU A 75 3.27 -5.55 -18.62
C LEU A 75 4.65 -5.92 -18.06
N PHE A 76 4.92 -7.22 -18.06
CA PHE A 76 6.21 -7.96 -17.93
C PHE A 76 6.06 -9.22 -17.06
N SER A 77 5.05 -10.04 -17.36
CA SER A 77 5.17 -11.48 -17.19
C SER A 77 5.97 -12.02 -18.40
N SER A 78 7.27 -11.74 -18.43
CA SER A 78 8.17 -12.52 -19.30
C SER A 78 8.46 -13.82 -18.55
N SER A 79 7.82 -14.89 -19.03
CA SER A 79 8.15 -16.29 -18.78
C SER A 79 9.63 -16.50 -18.46
N ARG A 80 9.94 -16.89 -17.22
CA ARG A 80 11.22 -17.55 -16.91
C ARG A 80 11.01 -19.03 -17.27
N PRO A 81 11.61 -19.58 -18.34
CA PRO A 81 11.54 -21.02 -18.57
C PRO A 81 12.28 -21.74 -17.43
N PRO A 82 11.86 -22.96 -17.05
CA PRO A 82 12.59 -23.75 -16.08
C PRO A 82 13.98 -24.07 -16.63
N SER A 83 15.01 -23.79 -15.83
CA SER A 83 16.35 -24.28 -16.09
C SER A 83 16.31 -25.81 -16.10
N VAL A 84 16.74 -26.43 -17.20
CA VAL A 84 17.05 -27.85 -17.31
C VAL A 84 18.34 -28.14 -16.55
#